data_AF-A0A9E1ICD2-F1
#
_entry.id   AF-A0A9E1ICD2-F1
#
_cell.length_a   1.000
_cell.length_b   1.000
_cell.length_c   1.000
_cell.angle_alpha   90.00
_cell.angle_beta   90.00
_cell.angle_gamma   90.00
#
_symmetry.space_group_name_H-M   'P 1'
#
loop_
_entity.id
_entity.type
_entity.pdbx_description
1 polymer ?
#
loop_
_entity_poly.entity_id
_entity_poly.type
_entity_poly.pdbx_seq_one_letter_code
_entity_poly.pdbx_strand_id
1 'polypeptide(L)'
;LAKALLTHLTRIFPRSLSFNDAVRTAFEILLPEGMPDLDAEQRAHNTHQIGQLVLLLVSFGMAELHVQSYPVIEKITQKPASWSYARFQASTRVTSAVHTTVDLDETDTKLLGLMDGSHDLGQLMEETKLDDLELKKRLEHLIRMNLVVG
;
A
#
# COMPACT_ATOMS: atom_id res chain seq x y z
N LEU A 1 -21.89 -6.86 4.09
CA LEU A 1 -21.05 -5.66 4.25
C LEU A 1 -19.67 -5.95 4.83
N ALA A 2 -19.56 -6.56 6.02
CA ALA A 2 -18.27 -6.91 6.62
C ALA A 2 -17.30 -7.64 5.67
N LYS A 3 -17.77 -8.68 4.96
CA LYS A 3 -16.97 -9.40 3.95
C LYS A 3 -16.51 -8.50 2.79
N ALA A 4 -17.39 -7.60 2.32
CA ALA A 4 -17.08 -6.68 1.23
C ALA A 4 -15.99 -5.68 1.64
N LEU A 5 -16.13 -5.11 2.85
CA LEU A 5 -15.11 -4.26 3.47
C LEU A 5 -13.76 -4.97 3.59
N LEU A 6 -13.72 -6.14 4.24
CA LEU A 6 -12.47 -6.88 4.44
C LEU A 6 -11.81 -7.26 3.13
N THR A 7 -12.59 -7.70 2.13
CA THR A 7 -12.08 -8.00 0.79
C THR A 7 -11.50 -6.77 0.10
N HIS A 8 -12.11 -5.60 0.31
CA HIS A 8 -11.58 -4.36 -0.25
C HIS A 8 -10.29 -3.94 0.44
N LEU A 9 -10.24 -3.97 1.77
CA LEU A 9 -9.06 -3.60 2.55
C LEU A 9 -7.83 -4.47 2.22
N THR A 10 -8.02 -5.77 1.99
CA THR A 10 -6.91 -6.66 1.58
C THR A 10 -6.39 -6.37 0.18
N ARG A 11 -7.23 -5.83 -0.71
CA ARG A 11 -6.82 -5.49 -2.09
C ARG A 11 -6.05 -4.19 -2.18
N ILE A 12 -6.35 -3.23 -1.30
CA ILE A 12 -5.71 -1.91 -1.33
C ILE A 12 -4.48 -1.82 -0.42
N PHE A 13 -4.21 -2.84 0.41
CA PHE A 13 -3.02 -2.86 1.28
C PHE A 13 -1.74 -2.57 0.46
N PRO A 14 -0.84 -1.71 0.96
CA PRO A 14 -0.82 -1.05 2.28
C PRO A 14 -1.57 0.30 2.36
N ARG A 15 -2.32 0.69 1.34
CA ARG A 15 -2.98 2.00 1.33
C ARG A 15 -4.03 2.09 2.43
N SER A 16 -4.14 3.29 2.99
CA SER A 16 -5.19 3.62 3.95
C SER A 16 -6.41 4.21 3.24
N LEU A 17 -7.58 4.06 3.86
CA LEU A 17 -8.84 4.59 3.37
C LEU A 17 -9.58 5.24 4.54
N SER A 18 -10.30 6.34 4.29
CA SER A 18 -11.16 6.92 5.31
C SER A 18 -12.28 5.95 5.67
N PHE A 19 -12.75 6.00 6.92
CA PHE A 19 -13.86 5.14 7.35
C PHE A 19 -15.11 5.30 6.47
N ASN A 20 -15.44 6.54 6.11
CA ASN A 20 -16.59 6.85 5.27
C ASN A 20 -16.46 6.25 3.86
N ASP A 21 -15.26 6.36 3.27
CA ASP A 21 -15.00 5.77 1.95
C ASP A 21 -15.04 4.24 2.01
N ALA A 22 -14.50 3.64 3.08
CA ALA A 22 -14.51 2.20 3.26
C ALA A 22 -15.94 1.64 3.39
N VAL A 23 -16.80 2.33 4.14
CA VAL A 23 -18.23 2.00 4.26
C VAL A 23 -18.93 2.15 2.92
N ARG A 24 -18.72 3.28 2.22
CA ARG A 24 -19.28 3.54 0.89
C ARG A 24 -18.92 2.43 -0.11
N THR A 25 -17.63 2.10 -0.23
CA THR A 25 -17.16 1.05 -1.13
C THR A 25 -17.73 -0.32 -0.74
N ALA A 26 -17.87 -0.62 0.55
CA ALA A 26 -18.50 -1.86 0.98
C ALA A 26 -19.98 -1.97 0.57
N PHE A 27 -20.72 -0.84 0.56
CA PHE A 27 -22.08 -0.79 0.04
C PHE A 27 -22.12 -0.96 -1.49
N GLU A 28 -21.27 -0.24 -2.23
CA GLU A 28 -21.19 -0.33 -3.70
C GLU A 28 -20.88 -1.76 -4.17
N ILE A 29 -20.02 -2.49 -3.45
CA ILE A 29 -19.72 -3.90 -3.74
C ILE A 29 -20.93 -4.81 -3.50
N LEU A 30 -21.73 -4.55 -2.47
CA LEU A 30 -22.83 -5.43 -2.05
C LEU A 30 -24.14 -5.15 -2.80
N LEU A 31 -24.37 -3.89 -3.14
CA LEU A 31 -25.57 -3.39 -3.81
C LEU A 31 -25.17 -2.83 -5.18
N PRO A 32 -24.76 -3.69 -6.12
CA PRO A 32 -24.48 -3.27 -7.49
C PRO A 32 -25.74 -2.69 -8.15
N GLU A 33 -25.55 -1.93 -9.23
CA GLU A 33 -26.62 -1.25 -9.96
C GLU A 33 -27.84 -2.16 -10.23
N GLY A 34 -29.04 -1.64 -9.93
CA GLY A 34 -30.31 -2.34 -10.12
C GLY A 34 -30.84 -3.09 -8.89
N MET A 35 -30.08 -3.15 -7.80
CA MET A 35 -30.59 -3.60 -6.49
C MET A 35 -31.43 -2.51 -5.80
N PRO A 36 -32.46 -2.89 -5.01
CA PRO A 36 -33.18 -1.94 -4.18
C PRO A 36 -32.23 -1.31 -3.17
N ASP A 37 -32.29 0.01 -3.05
CA ASP A 37 -31.49 0.74 -2.07
C ASP A 37 -31.98 0.41 -0.64
N LEU A 38 -31.06 0.47 0.31
CA LEU A 38 -31.37 0.41 1.72
C LEU A 38 -31.89 1.77 2.19
N ASP A 39 -32.90 1.75 3.07
CA ASP A 39 -33.34 2.97 3.73
C ASP A 39 -32.25 3.55 4.66
N ALA A 40 -32.49 4.79 5.10
CA ALA A 40 -31.54 5.53 5.93
C ALA A 40 -31.25 4.84 7.28
N GLU A 41 -32.24 4.19 7.89
CA GLU A 41 -32.11 3.53 9.18
C GLU A 41 -31.24 2.28 9.06
N GLN A 42 -31.50 1.46 8.04
CA GLN A 42 -30.72 0.26 7.76
C GLN A 42 -29.28 0.61 7.37
N ARG A 43 -29.06 1.69 6.60
CA ARG A 43 -27.72 2.20 6.29
C ARG A 43 -26.98 2.66 7.54
N ALA A 44 -27.64 3.39 8.44
CA ALA A 44 -27.04 3.84 9.69
C ALA A 44 -26.68 2.66 10.61
N HIS A 45 -27.59 1.70 10.77
CA HIS A 45 -27.36 0.48 11.55
C HIS A 45 -26.16 -0.32 11.02
N ASN A 46 -26.13 -0.55 9.72
CA ASN A 46 -25.04 -1.27 9.06
C ASN A 46 -23.69 -0.55 9.18
N THR A 47 -23.69 0.79 9.07
CA THR A 47 -22.49 1.62 9.27
C THR A 47 -21.98 1.49 10.70
N HIS A 48 -22.88 1.50 11.70
CA HIS A 48 -22.51 1.30 13.10
C HIS A 48 -21.87 -0.07 13.33
N GLN A 49 -22.44 -1.15 12.79
CA GLN A 49 -21.87 -2.50 12.87
C GLN A 49 -20.48 -2.60 12.24
N ILE A 50 -20.26 -1.94 11.09
CA ILE A 50 -18.94 -1.85 10.46
C ILE A 50 -17.95 -1.12 11.38
N GLY A 51 -18.35 -0.01 12.01
CA GLY A 51 -17.53 0.71 12.98
C GLY A 51 -17.09 -0.18 14.14
N GLN A 52 -18.01 -0.94 14.72
CA GLN A 52 -17.70 -1.88 15.79
C GLN A 52 -16.73 -2.98 15.34
N LEU A 53 -16.94 -3.54 14.14
CA LEU A 53 -16.04 -4.54 13.57
C LEU A 53 -14.62 -3.98 13.36
N VAL A 54 -14.49 -2.77 12.80
CA VAL A 54 -13.17 -2.14 12.58
C VAL A 54 -12.46 -1.91 13.91
N LEU A 55 -13.14 -1.37 14.92
CA LEU A 55 -12.57 -1.20 16.26
C LEU A 55 -12.16 -2.53 16.89
N LEU A 56 -12.94 -3.59 16.68
CA LEU A 56 -12.60 -4.93 17.13
C LEU A 56 -11.31 -5.43 16.46
N LEU A 57 -11.17 -5.28 15.15
CA LEU A 57 -9.96 -5.67 14.41
C LEU A 57 -8.74 -4.90 14.91
N VAL A 58 -8.88 -3.59 15.16
CA VAL A 58 -7.82 -2.77 15.74
C VAL A 58 -7.43 -3.28 17.13
N SER A 59 -8.41 -3.62 17.98
CA SER A 59 -8.14 -4.15 19.32
C SER A 59 -7.39 -5.49 19.32
N PHE A 60 -7.52 -6.28 18.25
CA PHE A 60 -6.79 -7.52 18.05
C PHE A 60 -5.48 -7.36 17.26
N GLY A 61 -5.10 -6.13 16.88
CA GLY A 61 -3.91 -5.88 16.06
C GLY A 61 -4.03 -6.40 14.62
N MET A 62 -5.25 -6.61 14.12
CA MET A 62 -5.53 -7.05 12.75
C MET A 62 -5.78 -5.88 11.78
N ALA A 63 -5.91 -4.66 12.31
CA ALA A 63 -6.05 -3.43 11.54
C ALA A 63 -5.34 -2.29 12.27
N GLU A 64 -4.89 -1.30 11.51
CA GLU A 64 -4.22 -0.11 12.02
C GLU A 64 -5.05 1.14 11.72
N LEU A 65 -5.04 2.11 12.63
CA LEU A 65 -5.62 3.42 12.41
C LEU A 65 -4.50 4.41 12.14
N HIS A 66 -4.63 5.17 11.05
CA HIS A 66 -3.64 6.15 10.65
C HIS A 66 -4.26 7.54 10.58
N VAL A 67 -3.49 8.53 11.03
CA VAL A 67 -3.81 9.95 10.82
C VAL A 67 -3.45 10.38 9.39
N GLN A 68 -2.44 9.73 8.79
CA GLN A 68 -1.94 10.01 7.44
C GLN A 68 -1.75 8.71 6.67
N SER A 69 -2.07 8.74 5.37
CA SER A 69 -1.76 7.62 4.48
C SER A 69 -0.26 7.41 4.35
N TYR A 70 0.15 6.16 4.20
CA TYR A 70 1.51 5.85 3.78
C TYR A 70 1.80 6.41 2.38
N PRO A 71 2.97 7.03 2.15
CA PRO A 71 3.33 7.63 0.87
C PRO A 71 3.82 6.58 -0.15
N VAL A 72 3.17 5.41 -0.20
CA VAL A 72 3.57 4.28 -1.05
C VAL A 72 2.88 4.34 -2.41
N ILE A 73 3.57 3.85 -3.45
CA ILE A 73 3.04 3.81 -4.82
C ILE A 73 2.72 2.39 -5.26
N GLU A 74 1.77 2.24 -6.20
CA GLU A 74 1.38 0.94 -6.78
C GLU A 74 2.06 0.67 -8.14
N LYS A 75 2.62 1.70 -8.78
CA LYS A 75 3.13 1.64 -10.15
C LYS A 75 4.51 2.27 -10.22
N ILE A 76 5.37 1.71 -11.06
CA ILE A 76 6.69 2.27 -11.35
C ILE A 76 6.53 3.66 -11.96
N THR A 77 7.25 4.63 -11.41
CA THR A 77 7.36 5.98 -11.95
C THR A 77 8.62 6.12 -12.81
N GLN A 78 8.69 7.17 -13.63
CA GLN A 78 9.88 7.43 -14.46
C GLN A 78 11.13 7.73 -13.63
N LYS A 79 10.94 8.29 -12.43
CA LYS A 79 12.00 8.56 -11.45
C LYS A 79 11.60 7.95 -10.11
N PRO A 80 11.86 6.64 -9.90
CA PRO A 80 11.51 5.96 -8.67
C PRO A 80 12.21 6.60 -7.46
N ALA A 81 11.44 6.85 -6.40
CA ALA A 81 11.96 7.33 -5.14
C ALA A 81 11.71 6.30 -4.05
N SER A 82 12.65 6.13 -3.13
CA SER A 82 12.50 5.33 -1.93
C SER A 82 12.46 6.22 -0.69
N TRP A 83 11.81 5.72 0.36
CA TRP A 83 11.77 6.33 1.69
C TRP A 83 13.19 6.65 2.17
N SER A 84 13.41 7.90 2.61
CA SER A 84 14.75 8.40 2.94
C SER A 84 15.47 7.57 4.00
N TYR A 85 14.74 7.01 4.97
CA TYR A 85 15.30 6.14 6.00
C TYR A 85 15.73 4.77 5.44
N ALA A 86 14.94 4.19 4.53
CA ALA A 86 15.30 2.92 3.90
C ALA A 86 16.56 3.07 3.04
N ARG A 87 16.67 4.19 2.31
CA ARG A 87 17.90 4.54 1.58
C ARG A 87 19.09 4.80 2.49
N PHE A 88 18.87 5.47 3.63
CA PHE A 88 19.93 5.71 4.60
C PHE A 88 20.46 4.40 5.20
N GLN A 89 19.58 3.43 5.44
CA GLN A 89 19.99 2.12 5.90
C GLN A 89 20.79 1.36 4.84
N ALA A 90 20.34 1.39 3.56
CA ALA A 90 20.97 0.73 2.41
C ALA A 90 21.74 -0.56 2.78
N SER A 91 21.05 -1.46 3.48
CA SER A 91 21.62 -2.69 3.99
C SER A 91 20.73 -3.86 3.59
N THR A 92 21.19 -5.08 3.86
CA THR A 92 20.42 -6.30 3.61
C THR A 92 19.16 -6.41 4.46
N ARG A 93 18.95 -5.53 5.45
CA ARG A 93 17.77 -5.51 6.32
C ARG A 93 17.31 -4.08 6.56
N VAL A 94 16.20 -3.68 5.96
CA VAL A 94 15.70 -2.30 6.00
C VAL A 94 14.29 -2.20 6.57
N THR A 95 13.95 -1.01 7.07
CA THR A 95 12.63 -0.66 7.56
C THR A 95 11.83 -0.01 6.43
N SER A 96 10.69 -0.60 6.07
CA SER A 96 9.79 -0.11 5.03
C SER A 96 9.01 1.13 5.47
N ALA A 97 8.30 1.77 4.54
CA ALA A 97 7.42 2.91 4.85
C ALA A 97 6.26 2.53 5.82
N VAL A 98 5.96 1.24 5.96
CA VAL A 98 4.94 0.71 6.88
C VAL A 98 5.55 0.13 8.16
N HIS A 99 6.79 0.52 8.51
CA HIS A 99 7.50 0.09 9.72
C HIS A 99 7.69 -1.44 9.85
N THR A 100 7.64 -2.17 8.74
CA THR A 100 8.01 -3.60 8.71
C THR A 100 9.48 -3.74 8.33
N THR A 101 10.11 -4.80 8.84
CA THR A 101 11.48 -5.14 8.43
C THR A 101 11.43 -6.04 7.21
N VAL A 102 12.18 -5.70 6.17
CA VAL A 102 12.29 -6.47 4.93
C VAL A 102 13.77 -6.77 4.65
N ASP A 103 14.02 -7.99 4.19
CA ASP A 103 15.36 -8.43 3.82
C ASP A 103 15.55 -8.23 2.30
N LEU A 104 16.71 -7.70 1.92
CA LEU A 104 17.07 -7.36 0.53
C LEU A 104 18.30 -8.13 0.08
N ASP A 105 18.32 -8.49 -1.20
CA ASP A 105 19.55 -8.98 -1.84
C ASP A 105 20.51 -7.81 -2.17
N GLU A 106 21.72 -8.14 -2.61
CA GLU A 106 22.73 -7.12 -2.93
C GLU A 106 22.29 -6.17 -4.05
N THR A 107 21.56 -6.68 -5.03
CA THR A 107 21.09 -5.89 -6.18
C THR A 107 19.99 -4.92 -5.77
N ASP A 108 19.04 -5.39 -4.97
CA ASP A 108 17.96 -4.58 -4.42
C ASP A 108 18.49 -3.55 -3.44
N THR A 109 19.50 -3.89 -2.64
CA THR A 109 20.19 -2.94 -1.75
C THR A 109 20.84 -1.81 -2.55
N LYS A 110 21.54 -2.17 -3.64
CA LYS A 110 22.14 -1.18 -4.55
C LYS A 110 21.08 -0.32 -5.22
N LEU A 111 20.04 -0.93 -5.78
CA LEU A 111 18.94 -0.21 -6.43
C LEU A 111 18.26 0.76 -5.47
N LEU A 112 17.95 0.32 -4.24
CA LEU A 112 17.35 1.15 -3.20
C LEU A 112 18.19 2.41 -2.91
N GLY A 113 19.51 2.27 -2.84
CA GLY A 113 20.43 3.39 -2.62
C GLY A 113 20.39 4.46 -3.72
N LEU A 114 20.05 4.07 -4.96
CA LEU A 114 19.97 4.96 -6.12
C LEU A 114 18.59 5.60 -6.32
N MET A 115 17.55 5.07 -5.66
CA MET A 115 16.18 5.53 -5.79
C MET A 115 15.92 6.82 -4.99
N ASP A 116 16.62 7.90 -5.34
CA ASP A 116 16.50 9.19 -4.69
C ASP A 116 15.41 10.10 -5.27
N GLY A 117 14.79 9.67 -6.38
CA GLY A 117 13.86 10.45 -7.20
C GLY A 117 14.54 11.37 -8.22
N SER A 118 15.88 11.38 -8.27
CA SER A 118 16.64 12.12 -9.28
C SER A 118 17.00 11.25 -10.49
N HIS A 119 17.35 9.98 -10.22
CA HIS A 119 17.67 8.96 -11.23
C HIS A 119 16.42 8.51 -11.99
N ASP A 120 16.48 8.54 -13.32
CA ASP A 120 15.48 7.90 -14.17
C ASP A 120 15.78 6.41 -14.40
N LEU A 121 14.83 5.71 -15.03
CA LEU A 121 14.98 4.27 -15.30
C LEU A 121 16.22 3.95 -16.15
N GLY A 122 16.62 4.82 -17.07
CA GLY A 122 17.81 4.66 -17.90
C GLY A 122 19.09 4.69 -17.07
N GLN A 123 19.20 5.69 -16.19
CA GLN A 123 20.32 5.84 -15.26
C GLN A 123 20.41 4.65 -14.29
N LEU A 124 19.26 4.20 -13.76
CA LEU A 124 19.20 3.02 -12.90
C LEU A 124 19.69 1.76 -13.62
N MET A 125 19.31 1.53 -14.89
CA MET A 125 19.83 0.41 -15.69
C MET A 125 21.34 0.50 -15.88
N GLU A 126 21.86 1.68 -16.21
CA GLU A 126 23.29 1.88 -16.44
C GLU A 126 24.13 1.61 -15.19
N GLU A 127 23.69 2.08 -14.03
CA GLU A 127 24.43 1.95 -12.78
C GLU A 127 24.34 0.54 -12.19
N THR A 128 23.17 -0.09 -12.30
CA THR A 128 22.95 -1.46 -11.79
C THR A 128 23.38 -2.55 -12.76
N LYS A 129 23.59 -2.22 -14.05
CA LYS A 129 23.83 -3.17 -15.15
C LYS A 129 22.67 -4.14 -15.38
N LEU A 130 21.46 -3.75 -14.99
CA LEU A 130 20.24 -4.50 -15.25
C LEU A 130 19.68 -4.15 -16.64
N ASP A 131 19.05 -5.13 -17.28
CA ASP A 131 18.20 -4.86 -18.43
C ASP A 131 16.81 -4.33 -18.00
N ASP A 132 16.02 -3.84 -18.96
CA ASP A 132 14.71 -3.25 -18.70
C ASP A 132 13.73 -4.22 -18.01
N LEU A 133 13.78 -5.51 -18.37
CA LEU A 133 12.88 -6.50 -17.81
C LEU A 133 13.22 -6.81 -16.35
N GLU A 134 14.49 -6.98 -16.05
CA GLU A 134 14.96 -7.26 -14.70
C GLU A 134 14.81 -6.06 -13.78
N LEU A 135 15.10 -4.84 -14.26
CA LEU A 135 14.87 -3.62 -13.50
C LEU A 135 13.39 -3.49 -13.11
N LYS A 136 12.46 -3.70 -14.06
CA LYS A 136 11.02 -3.63 -13.78
C LYS A 136 10.59 -4.64 -12.74
N LYS A 137 11.03 -5.90 -12.84
CA LYS A 137 10.71 -6.93 -11.85
C LYS A 137 11.19 -6.56 -10.44
N ARG A 138 12.39 -5.99 -10.33
CA ARG A 138 12.95 -5.55 -9.05
C ARG A 138 12.23 -4.34 -8.48
N LEU A 139 11.92 -3.34 -9.30
CA LEU A 139 11.10 -2.20 -8.87
C LEU A 139 9.70 -2.65 -8.41
N GLU A 140 9.05 -3.57 -9.11
CA GLU A 140 7.79 -4.18 -8.67
C GLU A 140 7.95 -4.93 -7.35
N HIS A 141 9.07 -5.61 -7.14
CA HIS A 141 9.37 -6.29 -5.89
C HIS A 141 9.52 -5.30 -4.72
N LEU A 142 10.30 -4.23 -4.91
CA LEU A 142 10.48 -3.16 -3.93
C LEU A 142 9.16 -2.41 -3.62
N ILE A 143 8.31 -2.22 -4.64
CA ILE A 143 6.95 -1.67 -4.47
C ILE A 143 6.12 -2.58 -3.55
N ARG A 144 6.10 -3.90 -3.80
CA ARG A 144 5.39 -4.88 -2.96
C ARG A 144 5.92 -4.92 -1.52
N MET A 145 7.18 -4.55 -1.31
CA MET A 145 7.81 -4.42 0.01
C MET A 145 7.58 -3.06 0.68
N ASN A 146 6.82 -2.15 0.04
CA ASN A 146 6.52 -0.82 0.56
C ASN A 146 7.78 0.05 0.76
N LEU A 147 8.78 -0.13 -0.11
CA LEU A 147 10.04 0.62 -0.08
C LEU A 147 10.06 1.80 -1.06
N VAL A 148 9.10 1.85 -1.98
CA VAL A 148 9.02 2.89 -3.02
C VAL A 148 7.91 3.87 -2.69
N VAL A 149 8.21 5.16 -2.79
CA VAL A 149 7.37 6.27 -2.40
C VAL A 149 7.17 7.25 -3.54
N GLY A 150 6.10 8.06 -3.46
CA GLY A 150 5.75 9.06 -4.47
C GLY A 150 4.74 10.08 -3.98
#